data_AF-I2DRI2-F1
#
_entry.id   AF-I2DRI2-F1
#
_cell.length_a   1.000
_cell.length_b   1.000
_cell.length_c   1.000
_cell.angle_alpha   90.00
_cell.angle_beta   90.00
_cell.angle_gamma   90.00
#
_symmetry.space_group_name_H-M   'P 1'
#
loop_
_entity.id
_entity.type
_entity.pdbx_description
1 polymer ?
#
loop_
_entity_poly.entity_id
_entity_poly.type
_entity_poly.pdbx_seq_one_letter_code
_entity_poly.pdbx_strand_id
1 'polypeptide(L)' 'MDEKTADQNRLSDAERALYVALDFAKTNYLPPQPRCWLKRGNGGRFSPVRLPTTAAKARTAGGARLLNMTH' A
#
# COMPACT_ATOMS: atom_id res chain seq x y z
N MET A 1 8.34 3.95 5.22
CA MET A 1 7.60 4.37 4.01
C MET A 1 8.49 5.26 3.15
N ASP A 2 8.39 5.23 1.83
CA ASP A 2 9.14 6.12 0.93
C ASP A 2 8.53 7.54 0.87
N GLU A 3 9.35 8.53 0.48
CA GLU A 3 8.97 9.96 0.44
C GLU A 3 7.73 10.22 -0.41
N LYS A 4 7.70 9.65 -1.61
CA LYS A 4 6.57 9.81 -2.54
C LYS A 4 5.24 9.36 -1.94
N THR A 5 5.22 8.21 -1.27
CA THR A 5 3.99 7.70 -0.64
C THR A 5 3.59 8.57 0.55
N ALA A 6 4.56 9.08 1.32
CA ALA A 6 4.29 9.97 2.44
C ALA A 6 3.65 11.29 1.99
N ASP A 7 4.20 11.91 0.94
CA ASP A 7 3.67 13.16 0.35
C ASP A 7 2.22 13.00 -0.13
N GLN A 8 1.93 11.90 -0.82
CA GLN A 8 0.58 11.60 -1.30
C GLN A 8 -0.44 11.46 -0.16
N ASN A 9 0.01 10.95 0.99
CA ASN A 9 -0.83 10.76 2.17
C ASN A 9 -0.75 11.94 3.14
N ARG A 10 -0.06 13.03 2.77
CA ARG A 10 0.15 14.23 3.59
C ARG A 10 0.72 13.90 4.98
N LEU A 11 1.63 12.92 5.03
CA LEU A 11 2.27 12.49 6.27
C LEU A 11 3.52 13.33 6.53
N SER A 12 3.68 13.80 7.76
CA SER A 12 4.95 14.39 8.20
C SER A 12 6.06 13.34 8.29
N ASP A 13 7.31 13.80 8.37
CA ASP A 13 8.47 12.90 8.48
C ASP A 13 8.46 12.05 9.76
N ALA A 14 7.98 12.63 10.87
CA ALA A 14 7.80 11.92 12.14
C ALA A 14 6.70 10.85 12.03
N GLU A 15 5.58 11.17 11.36
CA GLU A 15 4.50 10.20 11.14
C GLU A 15 4.92 9.09 10.17
N ARG A 16 5.66 9.43 9.12
CA ARG A 16 6.20 8.49 8.12
C ARG A 16 7.01 7.37 8.79
N ALA A 17 7.76 7.68 9.84
CA ALA A 17 8.55 6.70 10.60
C ALA A 17 7.70 5.65 11.33
N LEU A 18 6.41 5.91 11.56
CA LEU A 18 5.49 4.97 12.20
C LEU A 18 4.90 3.94 11.23
N TYR A 19 5.11 4.10 9.92
CA TYR A 19 4.54 3.21 8.90
C TYR A 19 5.58 2.27 8.28
N VAL A 20 5.25 0.98 8.28
CA VAL A 20 6.04 -0.08 7.65
C VAL A 20 5.22 -0.80 6.59
N ALA A 21 5.85 -1.13 5.47
CA ALA A 21 5.27 -1.95 4.43
C ALA A 21 5.49 -3.43 4.77
N LEU A 22 4.44 -4.23 4.66
CA LEU A 22 4.50 -5.69 4.71
C LEU A 22 4.25 -6.23 3.31
N ASP A 23 5.20 -7.03 2.82
CA ASP A 23 5.21 -7.57 1.46
C ASP A 23 5.87 -8.96 1.48
N PHE A 24 5.54 -9.79 0.50
CA PHE A 24 6.13 -11.13 0.38
C PHE A 24 7.26 -11.12 -0.65
N ALA A 25 8.50 -11.14 -0.18
CA ALA A 25 9.68 -11.13 -1.06
C ALA A 25 9.81 -12.39 -1.92
N LYS A 26 9.36 -13.55 -1.42
CA LYS A 26 9.38 -14.83 -2.15
C LYS A 26 8.21 -15.69 -1.69
N THR A 27 7.46 -16.22 -2.66
CA THR A 27 6.43 -17.24 -2.42
C THR A 27 6.48 -18.25 -3.56
N ASN A 28 6.26 -19.54 -3.27
CA ASN A 28 6.30 -20.60 -4.29
C ASN A 28 4.90 -21.07 -4.71
N TYR A 29 3.92 -20.99 -3.80
CA TYR A 29 2.61 -21.66 -3.96
C TYR A 29 1.42 -20.77 -3.60
N LEU A 30 1.65 -19.49 -3.28
CA LEU A 30 0.58 -18.56 -2.94
C LEU A 30 0.31 -17.63 -4.13
N PRO A 31 -0.95 -17.25 -4.37
CA PRO A 31 -1.25 -16.22 -5.37
C PRO A 31 -0.58 -14.90 -4.97
N PRO A 32 -0.21 -14.04 -5.94
CA PRO A 32 0.43 -12.75 -5.65
C PRO A 32 -0.37 -11.95 -4.63
N GLN A 33 0.25 -11.67 -3.48
CA GLN A 33 -0.35 -10.85 -2.44
C GLN A 33 0.04 -9.39 -2.64
N PRO A 34 -0.89 -8.44 -2.57
CA PRO A 34 -0.56 -7.03 -2.62
C PRO A 34 0.18 -6.62 -1.34
N ARG A 35 1.12 -5.69 -1.49
CA ARG A 35 1.73 -4.98 -0.36
C ARG A 35 0.64 -4.37 0.52
N CYS A 36 0.78 -4.53 1.83
CA CYS A 36 -0.06 -3.86 2.82
C CYS A 36 0.76 -2.95 3.73
N TRP A 37 0.09 -2.01 4.40
CA TRP A 37 0.73 -1.08 5.31
C TRP A 37 0.31 -1.39 6.75
N LEU A 38 1.28 -1.28 7.66
CA LEU A 38 1.06 -1.36 9.09
C LEU A 38 1.46 -0.03 9.73
N LYS A 39 0.67 0.43 10.70
CA LYS A 39 1.00 1.55 11.58
C LYS A 39 1.47 1.02 12.93
N ARG A 40 2.61 1.53 13.41
CA ARG A 40 3.12 1.28 14.75
C ARG A 40 2.32 2.11 15.76
N GLY A 41 1.70 1.44 16.72
CA GLY A 41 1.01 2.04 17.86
C GLY A 41 1.83 1.95 19.14
N ASN A 42 1.18 2.30 20.26
CA ASN A 42 1.80 2.26 21.59
C ASN A 42 2.27 0.85 21.94
N GLY A 43 3.39 0.76 22.67
CA GLY A 43 4.00 -0.53 23.04
C GLY A 43 4.55 -1.33 21.86
N GLY A 44 4.70 -0.71 20.68
CA GLY A 44 5.26 -1.36 19.49
C GLY A 44 4.28 -2.27 18.73
N ARG A 45 2.99 -2.28 19.10
CA ARG A 45 1.98 -3.08 18.41
C ARG A 45 1.71 -2.55 17.01
N PHE A 46 1.69 -3.44 16.02
CA PHE A 46 1.33 -3.09 14.64
C PHE A 46 -0.15 -3.32 14.38
N SER A 47 -0.78 -2.39 13.68
CA SER A 47 -2.16 -2.51 13.20
C SER A 47 -2.21 -2.27 11.70
N PRO A 48 -3.00 -3.06 10.94
CA PRO A 48 -3.16 -2.85 9.51
C PRO A 48 -3.85 -1.51 9.25
N VAL A 49 -3.38 -0.80 8.22
CA VAL A 49 -3.93 0.48 7.80
C VAL A 49 -4.15 0.49 6.30
N ARG A 50 -5.28 1.06 5.88
CA ARG A 50 -5.54 1.36 4.47
C ARG A 50 -5.07 2.77 4.21
N LEU A 51 -3.98 2.89 3.44
CA LEU A 51 -3.58 4.17 2.88
C LEU A 51 -4.31 4.34 1.55
N PRO A 52 -4.91 5.51 1.28
CA PRO A 52 -5.47 5.80 -0.04
C PRO A 52 -4.36 5.66 -1.09
N THR A 53 -4.41 4.56 -1.83
CA THR A 53 -3.52 4.36 -2.96
C THR A 53 -4.09 5.21 -4.09
N THR A 54 -3.29 6.13 -4.63
CA THR A 54 -3.63 6.68 -5.95
C THR A 54 -3.74 5.49 -6.90
N ALA A 55 -4.89 5.36 -7.56
CA ALA A 55 -5.24 4.22 -8.40
C ALA A 55 -4.01 3.77 -9.18
N ALA A 56 -3.66 2.49 -9.05
CA ALA A 56 -2.55 1.90 -9.79
C ALA A 56 -2.67 2.38 -11.24
N LYS A 57 -1.64 3.09 -11.72
CA LYS A 57 -1.51 3.49 -13.13
C LYS A 57 -1.93 2.26 -13.93
N ALA A 58 -3.08 2.35 -14.61
CA ALA A 58 -3.81 1.18 -15.11
C ALA A 58 -2.80 0.23 -15.77
N ARG A 59 -2.66 -0.98 -15.21
CA ARG A 59 -1.80 -1.99 -15.82
C ARG A 59 -2.48 -2.39 -17.11
N THR A 60 -2.09 -1.77 -18.22
CA THR A 60 -2.48 -2.19 -19.55
C THR A 60 -1.81 -3.53 -19.83
N ALA A 61 -2.50 -4.63 -19.52
CA ALA A 61 -2.23 -5.92 -20.12
C ALA A 61 -3.24 -6.10 -21.26
N GLY A 62 -2.80 -5.94 -22.50
CA GLY A 62 -3.61 -6.26 -23.68
C GLY A 62 -4.70 -5.25 -24.09
N GLY A 63 -4.51 -3.95 -23.88
CA GLY A 63 -5.31 -2.90 -24.54
C GLY A 63 -6.77 -2.73 -24.08
N ALA A 64 -7.28 -3.51 -23.13
CA ALA A 64 -8.63 -3.34 -22.62
C ALA A 64 -8.64 -2.58 -21.28
N ARG A 65 -9.32 -1.42 -21.26
CA ARG A 65 -9.57 -0.61 -20.06
C ARG A 65 -10.71 -1.24 -19.27
N LEU A 66 -10.40 -1.90 -18.15
CA LEU A 66 -11.43 -2.37 -17.21
C LEU A 66 -12.01 -1.16 -16.47
N LEU A 67 -13.23 -0.77 -16.85
CA LEU A 67 -14.05 0.21 -16.12
C LEU A 67 -14.77 -0.53 -14.99
N ASN A 68 -14.35 -0.32 -13.75
CA ASN A 68 -15.16 -0.73 -12.60
C ASN A 68 -16.25 0.34 -12.42
N MET A 69 -17.47 0.00 -12.82
CA MET A 69 -18.68 0.75 -12.47
C MET A 69 -19.02 0.46 -11.01
N THR A 70 -19.11 1.51 -10.19
CA THR A 70 -19.73 1.45 -8.86
C THR A 70 -21.03 2.25 -8.91
N HIS A 71 -22.13 1.59 -8.53
CA HIS A 71 -23.45 2.18 -8.28
C HIS A 71 -23.46 3.04 -7.01
#